data_AF-A0A3N0WUK5-F1
#
_entry.id   AF-A0A3N0WUK5-F1
#
_cell.length_a   1.000
_cell.length_b   1.000
_cell.length_c   1.000
_cell.angle_alpha   90.00
_cell.angle_beta   90.00
_cell.angle_gamma   90.00
#
_symmetry.space_group_name_H-M   'P 1'
#
loop_
_entity.id
_entity.type
_entity.pdbx_description
1 polymer ?
#
loop_
_entity_poly.entity_id
_entity_poly.type
_entity_poly.pdbx_seq_one_letter_code
_entity_poly.pdbx_strand_id
1 'polypeptide(L)'
;MKRFNQKPMEKVSVKMIETKEPVYFIDEKEVKELVKKSNPTKKVGDINIPELEKRLNNLPGVDSANVYLNLNGNLNLNIKQRVPAFRLNKNGEDFYVDEKGIEFPISTNYSFPCMLVTGNVKKTEYVSLAELISKINKDEFSRKYFIGISKTNNDYNLLTSEGNFKVEIGDLENIDLKVKGFKAFVNKYLVYQSPEKYRKVSLKYDNQIVTTLNPDYEENDSIISVGKKELAKLPVIAEKKEKAEKKTSVATISAKQKNVVKKAKKNTAAEGKSEKKAAITPKKSETKKKATVKVE
;
A
#
# COMPACT_ATOMS: atom_id res chain seq x y z
N MET A 1 46.54 -10.23 -17.49
CA MET A 1 46.20 -9.01 -16.74
C MET A 1 47.35 -8.44 -15.86
N LYS A 2 48.63 -8.78 -16.06
CA LYS A 2 49.74 -8.37 -15.15
C LYS A 2 50.21 -6.90 -15.25
N ARG A 3 49.77 -6.12 -16.24
CA ARG A 3 50.30 -4.77 -16.52
C ARG A 3 50.00 -3.70 -15.47
N PHE A 4 48.95 -3.87 -14.65
CA PHE A 4 48.50 -2.84 -13.71
C PHE A 4 48.48 -3.27 -12.25
N ASN A 5 48.99 -4.47 -11.93
CA ASN A 5 48.79 -5.07 -10.60
C ASN A 5 49.33 -4.22 -9.44
N GLN A 6 50.42 -3.50 -9.68
CA GLN A 6 51.07 -2.65 -8.68
C GLN A 6 50.74 -1.17 -8.83
N LYS A 7 49.99 -0.76 -9.87
CA LYS A 7 49.67 0.65 -10.06
C LYS A 7 48.71 1.14 -8.97
N PRO A 8 48.93 2.35 -8.43
CA PRO A 8 47.96 2.98 -7.56
C PRO A 8 46.67 3.24 -8.35
N MET A 9 45.55 3.04 -7.68
CA MET A 9 44.23 3.36 -8.19
C MET A 9 44.00 4.87 -8.04
N GLU A 10 44.46 5.63 -9.03
CA GLU A 10 44.48 7.10 -8.94
C GLU A 10 43.09 7.73 -9.09
N LYS A 11 42.19 7.10 -9.86
CA LYS A 11 40.88 7.69 -10.17
C LYS A 11 39.74 6.67 -10.13
N VAL A 12 38.74 6.97 -9.30
CA VAL A 12 37.43 6.31 -9.25
C VAL A 12 36.41 7.25 -9.87
N SER A 13 35.86 6.86 -11.02
CA SER A 13 34.81 7.60 -11.73
C SER A 13 33.47 6.90 -11.51
N VAL A 14 32.52 7.60 -10.91
CA VAL A 14 31.16 7.10 -10.72
C VAL A 14 30.24 7.87 -11.65
N LYS A 15 29.46 7.16 -12.46
CA LYS A 15 28.45 7.71 -13.36
C LYS A 15 27.09 7.16 -12.95
N MET A 16 26.20 8.06 -12.54
CA MET A 16 24.80 7.72 -12.34
C MET A 16 24.10 7.70 -13.70
N ILE A 17 23.51 6.58 -14.07
CA ILE A 17 22.77 6.43 -15.32
C ILE A 17 21.42 7.13 -15.16
N GLU A 18 21.13 8.06 -16.06
CA GLU A 18 19.84 8.75 -16.12
C GLU A 18 18.71 7.77 -16.44
N THR A 19 17.59 7.94 -15.75
CA THR A 19 16.36 7.19 -15.96
C THR A 19 15.27 8.15 -16.44
N LYS A 20 14.12 7.61 -16.90
CA LYS A 20 13.02 8.44 -17.41
C LYS A 20 12.55 9.47 -16.38
N GLU A 21 12.52 9.08 -15.11
CA GLU A 21 12.16 9.93 -13.98
C GLU A 21 13.36 10.00 -13.03
N PRO A 22 13.85 11.19 -12.68
CA PRO A 22 15.05 11.32 -11.87
C PRO A 22 14.84 10.73 -10.47
N VAL A 23 15.77 9.91 -10.02
CA VAL A 23 15.78 9.25 -8.70
C VAL A 23 17.08 9.53 -7.97
N TYR A 24 17.00 9.64 -6.64
CA TYR A 24 18.11 10.06 -5.79
C TYR A 24 18.18 9.18 -4.53
N PHE A 25 18.10 7.86 -4.70
CA PHE A 25 18.18 6.91 -3.60
C PHE A 25 19.61 6.68 -3.11
N ILE A 26 20.59 6.85 -3.99
CA ILE A 26 22.01 6.56 -3.72
C ILE A 26 22.87 7.72 -4.18
N ASP A 27 23.79 8.12 -3.31
CA ASP A 27 24.75 9.18 -3.57
C ASP A 27 26.08 8.64 -4.09
N GLU A 28 26.77 9.46 -4.88
CA GLU A 28 28.12 9.15 -5.34
C GLU A 28 29.11 8.96 -4.16
N LYS A 29 28.90 9.66 -3.05
CA LYS A 29 29.73 9.54 -1.85
C LYS A 29 29.64 8.14 -1.24
N GLU A 30 28.44 7.61 -1.09
CA GLU A 30 28.19 6.27 -0.55
C GLU A 30 28.84 5.20 -1.43
N VAL A 31 28.70 5.33 -2.76
CA VAL A 31 29.35 4.43 -3.72
C VAL A 31 30.89 4.48 -3.57
N LYS A 32 31.47 5.68 -3.49
CA LYS A 32 32.92 5.85 -3.30
C LYS A 32 33.41 5.26 -1.98
N GLU A 33 32.64 5.38 -0.91
CA GLU A 33 32.96 4.78 0.40
C GLU A 33 32.94 3.24 0.34
N LEU A 34 31.94 2.66 -0.34
CA LEU A 34 31.88 1.21 -0.55
C LEU A 34 33.08 0.69 -1.34
N VAL A 35 33.51 1.43 -2.37
CA VAL A 35 34.71 1.11 -3.14
C VAL A 35 35.96 1.16 -2.26
N LYS A 36 36.13 2.22 -1.45
CA LYS A 36 37.27 2.35 -0.52
C LYS A 36 37.33 1.20 0.49
N LYS A 37 36.18 0.82 1.05
CA LYS A 37 36.07 -0.30 2.00
C LYS A 37 36.42 -1.64 1.36
N SER A 38 36.10 -1.80 0.07
CA SER A 38 36.37 -3.04 -0.67
C SER A 38 37.79 -3.10 -1.26
N ASN A 39 38.50 -1.96 -1.34
CA ASN A 39 39.90 -1.89 -1.81
C ASN A 39 40.78 -1.04 -0.86
N PRO A 40 41.11 -1.55 0.35
CA PRO A 40 41.91 -0.80 1.32
C PRO A 40 43.36 -0.57 0.87
N THR A 41 43.91 -1.45 0.02
CA THR A 41 45.29 -1.35 -0.48
C THR A 41 45.45 -0.29 -1.58
N LYS A 42 44.34 0.20 -2.14
CA LYS A 42 44.28 1.18 -3.24
C LYS A 42 45.08 0.75 -4.48
N LYS A 43 45.34 -0.55 -4.65
CA LYS A 43 46.01 -1.09 -5.83
C LYS A 43 44.99 -1.59 -6.83
N VAL A 44 45.28 -1.43 -8.10
CA VAL A 44 44.39 -1.90 -9.18
C VAL A 44 44.36 -3.43 -9.25
N GLY A 45 45.45 -4.11 -8.87
CA GLY A 45 45.53 -5.58 -8.90
C GLY A 45 44.74 -6.30 -7.79
N ASP A 46 44.48 -5.61 -6.68
CA ASP A 46 43.87 -6.21 -5.49
C ASP A 46 42.35 -6.07 -5.49
N ILE A 47 41.77 -5.34 -6.46
CA ILE A 47 40.34 -5.11 -6.53
C ILE A 47 39.62 -6.30 -7.16
N ASN A 48 38.74 -6.92 -6.38
CA ASN A 48 37.83 -7.93 -6.89
C ASN A 48 36.61 -7.27 -7.54
N ILE A 49 36.67 -7.03 -8.85
CA ILE A 49 35.61 -6.36 -9.61
C ILE A 49 34.26 -7.10 -9.49
N PRO A 50 34.16 -8.43 -9.75
CA PRO A 50 32.90 -9.16 -9.61
C PRO A 50 32.29 -9.05 -8.21
N GLU A 51 33.11 -9.09 -7.17
CA GLU A 51 32.62 -8.96 -5.79
C GLU A 51 32.13 -7.55 -5.48
N LEU A 52 32.85 -6.52 -5.93
CA LEU A 52 32.44 -5.13 -5.78
C LEU A 52 31.12 -4.85 -6.52
N GLU A 53 30.99 -5.35 -7.75
CA GLU A 53 29.77 -5.24 -8.54
C GLU A 53 28.60 -5.93 -7.85
N LYS A 54 28.80 -7.14 -7.32
CA LYS A 54 27.79 -7.85 -6.53
C LYS A 54 27.37 -7.07 -5.28
N ARG A 55 28.32 -6.47 -4.56
CA ARG A 55 28.03 -5.63 -3.37
C ARG A 55 27.21 -4.39 -3.74
N LEU A 56 27.53 -3.74 -4.85
CA LEU A 56 26.77 -2.58 -5.34
C LEU A 56 25.35 -2.98 -5.78
N ASN A 57 25.21 -4.10 -6.49
CA ASN A 57 23.90 -4.62 -6.91
C ASN A 57 23.00 -5.02 -5.73
N ASN A 58 23.58 -5.33 -4.57
CA ASN A 58 22.84 -5.65 -3.35
C ASN A 58 22.33 -4.40 -2.60
N LEU A 59 22.73 -3.19 -3.01
CA LEU A 59 22.19 -1.97 -2.42
C LEU A 59 20.71 -1.82 -2.84
N PRO A 60 19.78 -1.56 -1.90
CA PRO A 60 18.33 -1.52 -2.18
C PRO A 60 17.91 -0.62 -3.36
N GLY A 61 18.54 0.55 -3.47
CA GLY A 61 18.23 1.54 -4.51
C GLY A 61 18.91 1.30 -5.86
N VAL A 62 19.70 0.23 -6.03
CA VAL A 62 20.37 -0.10 -7.31
C VAL A 62 19.53 -1.09 -8.10
N ASP A 63 19.23 -0.78 -9.36
CA ASP A 63 18.69 -1.73 -10.35
C ASP A 63 19.83 -2.57 -10.95
N SER A 64 20.91 -1.89 -11.37
CA SER A 64 22.11 -2.54 -11.87
C SER A 64 23.35 -1.66 -11.68
N ALA A 65 24.47 -2.27 -11.31
CA ALA A 65 25.79 -1.69 -11.26
C ALA A 65 26.70 -2.41 -12.25
N ASN A 66 27.47 -1.67 -13.02
CA ASN A 66 28.52 -2.20 -13.89
C ASN A 66 29.86 -1.56 -13.48
N VAL A 67 30.85 -2.40 -13.19
CA VAL A 67 32.15 -1.97 -12.70
C VAL A 67 33.23 -2.49 -13.64
N TYR A 68 34.09 -1.59 -14.13
CA TYR A 68 35.14 -1.96 -15.07
C TYR A 68 36.38 -1.07 -14.95
N LEU A 69 37.53 -1.63 -15.31
CA LEU A 69 38.78 -0.91 -15.44
C LEU A 69 38.96 -0.48 -16.90
N ASN A 70 39.40 0.76 -17.12
CA ASN A 70 39.80 1.20 -18.45
C ASN A 70 41.30 0.91 -18.70
N LEU A 71 41.75 1.14 -19.94
CA LEU A 71 43.14 0.92 -20.35
C LEU A 71 44.17 1.78 -19.58
N ASN A 72 43.71 2.84 -18.93
CA ASN A 72 44.56 3.72 -18.12
C ASN A 72 44.69 3.25 -16.66
N GLY A 73 43.93 2.22 -16.25
CA GLY A 73 43.89 1.72 -14.88
C GLY A 73 42.91 2.46 -13.97
N ASN A 74 42.02 3.29 -14.52
CA ASN A 74 40.96 3.96 -13.76
C ASN A 74 39.76 3.02 -13.59
N LEU A 75 39.17 3.00 -12.40
CA LEU A 75 37.94 2.27 -12.14
C LEU A 75 36.75 3.14 -12.48
N ASN A 76 35.87 2.61 -13.31
CA ASN A 76 34.63 3.23 -13.72
C ASN A 76 33.46 2.42 -13.17
N LEU A 77 32.50 3.11 -12.58
CA LEU A 77 31.27 2.54 -12.04
C LEU A 77 30.10 3.21 -12.74
N ASN A 78 29.30 2.43 -13.45
CA ASN A 78 28.03 2.89 -14.00
C ASN A 78 26.91 2.33 -13.13
N ILE A 79 26.22 3.20 -12.40
CA ILE A 79 25.18 2.82 -11.45
C ILE A 79 23.84 3.25 -11.99
N LYS A 80 22.95 2.29 -12.23
CA LYS A 80 21.55 2.54 -12.55
C LYS A 80 20.72 2.37 -11.29
N GLN A 81 20.07 3.45 -10.88
CA GLN A 81 19.18 3.44 -9.73
C GLN A 81 17.81 2.85 -10.11
N ARG A 82 17.15 2.27 -9.12
CA ARG A 82 15.82 1.68 -9.25
C ARG A 82 14.76 2.79 -9.26
N VAL A 83 13.78 2.68 -10.16
CA VAL A 83 12.65 3.61 -10.26
C VAL A 83 11.40 2.92 -9.71
N PRO A 84 10.80 3.41 -8.61
CA PRO A 84 9.55 2.86 -8.10
C PRO A 84 8.40 3.04 -9.09
N ALA A 85 7.62 1.99 -9.31
CA ALA A 85 6.32 2.09 -9.95
C ALA A 85 5.25 2.56 -8.94
N PHE A 86 5.32 2.08 -7.69
CA PHE A 86 4.41 2.46 -6.62
C PHE A 86 5.00 2.27 -5.23
N ARG A 87 4.36 2.89 -4.23
CA ARG A 87 4.64 2.66 -2.81
C ARG A 87 3.59 1.69 -2.26
N LEU A 88 4.01 0.64 -1.58
CA LEU A 88 3.14 -0.34 -0.93
C LEU A 88 3.24 -0.17 0.59
N ASN A 89 2.09 0.05 1.23
CA ASN A 89 1.98 -0.09 2.68
C ASN A 89 1.52 -1.50 3.04
N LYS A 90 2.36 -2.22 3.78
CA LYS A 90 2.09 -3.57 4.27
C LYS A 90 2.15 -3.57 5.79
N ASN A 91 0.99 -3.72 6.43
CA ASN A 91 0.86 -3.78 7.88
C ASN A 91 1.52 -2.58 8.62
N GLY A 92 1.47 -1.38 8.03
CA GLY A 92 2.07 -0.18 8.62
C GLY A 92 3.52 0.10 8.20
N GLU A 93 4.16 -0.81 7.46
CA GLU A 93 5.49 -0.58 6.89
C GLU A 93 5.39 -0.19 5.40
N ASP A 94 6.17 0.81 5.00
CA ASP A 94 6.20 1.32 3.62
C ASP A 94 7.38 0.75 2.84
N PHE A 95 7.10 0.28 1.63
CA PHE A 95 8.08 -0.21 0.67
C PHE A 95 7.84 0.42 -0.70
N TYR A 96 8.88 0.54 -1.50
CA TYR A 96 8.75 0.78 -2.93
C TYR A 96 8.70 -0.55 -3.67
N VAL A 97 7.99 -0.57 -4.79
CA VAL A 97 7.99 -1.68 -5.74
C VAL A 97 8.26 -1.11 -7.13
N ASP A 98 9.21 -1.68 -7.85
CA ASP A 98 9.53 -1.26 -9.21
C ASP A 98 8.64 -1.94 -10.28
N GLU A 99 8.82 -1.55 -11.54
CA GLU A 99 8.08 -2.11 -12.68
C GLU A 99 8.30 -3.64 -12.87
N LYS A 100 9.41 -4.18 -12.36
CA LYS A 100 9.73 -5.61 -12.42
C LYS A 100 9.12 -6.40 -11.25
N GLY A 101 8.42 -5.72 -10.33
CA GLY A 101 7.86 -6.32 -9.13
C GLY A 101 8.89 -6.59 -8.03
N ILE A 102 10.04 -5.93 -8.05
CA ILE A 102 11.05 -6.04 -6.99
C ILE A 102 10.72 -5.01 -5.92
N GLU A 103 10.53 -5.49 -4.68
CA GLU A 103 10.30 -4.63 -3.52
C GLU A 103 11.63 -4.17 -2.91
N PHE A 104 11.67 -2.92 -2.43
CA PHE A 104 12.82 -2.35 -1.75
C PHE A 104 12.39 -1.31 -0.71
N PRO A 105 13.13 -1.15 0.40
CA PRO A 105 12.81 -0.21 1.48
C PRO A 105 12.77 1.25 1.00
N ILE A 106 11.99 2.06 1.73
CA ILE A 106 12.04 3.52 1.59
C ILE A 106 13.41 4.06 2.00
N SER A 107 13.90 5.07 1.27
CA SER A 107 15.10 5.79 1.66
C SER A 107 14.77 6.83 2.72
N THR A 108 15.66 7.00 3.70
CA THR A 108 15.58 8.07 4.71
C THR A 108 15.84 9.45 4.11
N ASN A 109 16.57 9.50 2.99
CA ASN A 109 17.09 10.75 2.42
C ASN A 109 16.26 11.22 1.22
N TYR A 110 15.45 10.34 0.63
CA TYR A 110 14.70 10.64 -0.59
C TYR A 110 13.34 9.93 -0.64
N SER A 111 12.31 10.69 -1.00
CA SER A 111 10.95 10.18 -1.21
C SER A 111 10.55 10.40 -2.66
N PHE A 112 10.24 9.32 -3.36
CA PHE A 112 9.80 9.37 -4.75
C PHE A 112 8.28 9.56 -4.84
N PRO A 113 7.79 10.53 -5.64
CA PRO A 113 6.35 10.78 -5.79
C PRO A 113 5.71 9.70 -6.69
N CYS A 114 5.16 8.67 -6.07
CA CYS A 114 4.43 7.60 -6.75
C CYS A 114 3.12 7.29 -6.02
N MET A 115 2.26 6.50 -6.68
CA MET A 115 0.96 6.14 -6.15
C MET A 115 1.08 5.25 -4.91
N LEU A 116 0.26 5.51 -3.88
CA LEU A 116 0.20 4.70 -2.67
C LEU A 116 -0.76 3.53 -2.87
N VAL A 117 -0.29 2.31 -2.58
CA VAL A 117 -1.03 1.07 -2.61
C VAL A 117 -1.15 0.55 -1.18
N THR A 118 -2.36 0.18 -0.78
CA THR A 118 -2.67 -0.34 0.57
C THR A 118 -3.43 -1.66 0.51
N GLY A 119 -3.33 -2.46 1.58
CA GLY A 119 -4.03 -3.73 1.72
C GLY A 119 -3.18 -4.95 1.40
N ASN A 120 -3.80 -6.13 1.36
CA ASN A 120 -3.09 -7.40 1.24
C ASN A 120 -2.78 -7.75 -0.23
N VAL A 121 -1.77 -7.09 -0.79
CA VAL A 121 -1.28 -7.34 -2.15
C VAL A 121 -0.21 -8.44 -2.13
N LYS A 122 -0.37 -9.47 -2.96
CA LYS A 122 0.60 -10.57 -3.09
C LYS A 122 1.70 -10.17 -4.07
N LYS A 123 2.93 -10.67 -3.85
CA LYS A 123 4.07 -10.43 -4.76
C LYS A 123 3.79 -10.84 -6.21
N THR A 124 2.99 -11.89 -6.41
CA THR A 124 2.56 -12.35 -7.74
C THR A 124 1.74 -11.31 -8.51
N GLU A 125 1.14 -10.34 -7.82
CA GLU A 125 0.28 -9.31 -8.42
C GLU A 125 1.03 -8.00 -8.67
N TYR A 126 2.28 -7.87 -8.22
CA TYR A 126 3.04 -6.61 -8.29
C TYR A 126 3.25 -6.12 -9.72
N VAL A 127 3.57 -7.03 -10.64
CA VAL A 127 3.81 -6.69 -12.06
C VAL A 127 2.52 -6.19 -12.70
N SER A 128 1.42 -6.93 -12.56
CA SER A 128 0.11 -6.52 -13.09
C SER A 128 -0.38 -5.21 -12.47
N LEU A 129 -0.07 -4.96 -11.19
CA LEU A 129 -0.41 -3.71 -10.53
C LEU A 129 0.46 -2.54 -11.04
N ALA A 130 1.74 -2.77 -11.29
CA ALA A 130 2.62 -1.79 -11.92
C ALA A 130 2.13 -1.44 -13.34
N GLU A 131 1.63 -2.41 -14.10
CA GLU A 131 0.99 -2.16 -15.41
C GLU A 131 -0.26 -1.29 -15.29
N LEU A 132 -1.12 -1.54 -14.29
CA LEU A 132 -2.29 -0.69 -14.01
C LEU A 132 -1.88 0.75 -13.74
N ILE A 133 -0.90 0.96 -12.86
CA ILE A 133 -0.43 2.28 -12.47
C ILE A 133 0.25 2.98 -13.65
N SER A 134 1.03 2.25 -14.45
CA SER A 134 1.64 2.77 -15.69
C SER A 134 0.57 3.28 -16.67
N LYS A 135 -0.53 2.52 -16.84
CA LYS A 135 -1.67 2.93 -17.68
C LYS A 135 -2.39 4.15 -17.14
N ILE A 136 -2.56 4.25 -15.82
CA ILE A 136 -3.12 5.44 -15.16
C ILE A 136 -2.20 6.65 -15.36
N ASN A 137 -0.90 6.50 -15.15
CA ASN A 137 0.09 7.58 -15.24
C ASN A 137 0.31 8.09 -16.66
N LYS A 138 0.09 7.24 -17.68
CA LYS A 138 0.17 7.62 -19.10
C LYS A 138 -0.87 8.67 -19.48
N ASP A 139 -1.99 8.73 -18.76
CA ASP A 139 -3.06 9.68 -18.99
C ASP A 139 -3.07 10.79 -17.95
N GLU A 140 -2.97 12.04 -18.39
CA GLU A 140 -2.86 13.18 -17.47
C GLU A 140 -4.09 13.34 -16.57
N PHE A 141 -5.29 13.09 -17.10
CA PHE A 141 -6.53 13.15 -16.32
C PHE A 141 -6.52 12.09 -15.21
N SER A 142 -6.29 10.82 -15.58
CA SER A 142 -6.31 9.69 -14.64
C SER A 142 -5.24 9.84 -13.57
N ARG A 143 -4.04 10.30 -13.95
CA ARG A 143 -2.93 10.58 -13.03
C ARG A 143 -3.28 11.64 -11.98
N LYS A 144 -4.00 12.69 -12.36
CA LYS A 144 -4.43 13.75 -11.41
C LYS A 144 -5.64 13.32 -10.58
N TYR A 145 -6.48 12.47 -11.14
CA TYR A 145 -7.74 12.06 -10.53
C TYR A 145 -7.55 10.97 -9.49
N PHE A 146 -6.65 10.01 -9.73
CA PHE A 146 -6.39 8.90 -8.81
C PHE A 146 -5.12 9.14 -7.99
N ILE A 147 -5.25 9.08 -6.66
CA ILE A 147 -4.17 9.34 -5.70
C ILE A 147 -3.60 8.05 -5.09
N GLY A 148 -4.33 6.95 -5.17
CA GLY A 148 -3.95 5.70 -4.51
C GLY A 148 -4.80 4.52 -4.94
N ILE A 149 -4.39 3.33 -4.50
CA ILE A 149 -5.09 2.07 -4.70
C ILE A 149 -5.21 1.37 -3.35
N SER A 150 -6.37 0.78 -3.09
CA SER A 150 -6.59 -0.07 -1.92
C SER A 150 -7.15 -1.41 -2.35
N LYS A 151 -6.61 -2.48 -1.79
CA LYS A 151 -7.10 -3.83 -2.01
C LYS A 151 -7.93 -4.29 -0.82
N THR A 152 -9.19 -4.67 -1.06
CA THR A 152 -10.12 -5.14 -0.04
C THR A 152 -10.93 -6.29 -0.60
N ASN A 153 -11.07 -7.40 0.14
CA ASN A 153 -11.82 -8.59 -0.29
C ASN A 153 -11.43 -9.12 -1.68
N ASN A 154 -10.12 -9.11 -2.00
CA ASN A 154 -9.54 -9.42 -3.31
C ASN A 154 -9.86 -8.45 -4.46
N ASP A 155 -10.66 -7.41 -4.22
CA ASP A 155 -10.94 -6.39 -5.22
C ASP A 155 -10.04 -5.16 -5.05
N TYR A 156 -9.53 -4.65 -6.17
CA TYR A 156 -8.79 -3.40 -6.23
C TYR A 156 -9.74 -2.22 -6.35
N ASN A 157 -9.51 -1.20 -5.54
CA ASN A 157 -10.27 0.04 -5.51
C ASN A 157 -9.32 1.22 -5.71
N LEU A 158 -9.64 2.10 -6.66
CA LEU A 158 -8.92 3.36 -6.85
C LEU A 158 -9.47 4.41 -5.89
N LEU A 159 -8.55 5.15 -5.29
CA LEU A 159 -8.84 6.30 -4.44
C LEU A 159 -8.77 7.56 -5.28
N THR A 160 -9.83 8.34 -5.26
CA THR A 160 -9.95 9.60 -6.00
C THR A 160 -9.46 10.77 -5.15
N SER A 161 -8.96 11.82 -5.80
CA SER A 161 -8.49 13.03 -5.13
C SER A 161 -9.57 13.75 -4.32
N GLU A 162 -10.82 13.71 -4.78
CA GLU A 162 -11.97 14.35 -4.13
C GLU A 162 -12.58 13.50 -3.01
N GLY A 163 -12.42 12.17 -3.06
CA GLY A 163 -12.93 11.26 -2.02
C GLY A 163 -14.46 11.08 -1.97
N ASN A 164 -15.22 11.67 -2.90
CA ASN A 164 -16.69 11.63 -2.91
C ASN A 164 -17.28 10.20 -3.05
N PHE A 165 -16.64 9.35 -3.84
CA PHE A 165 -17.07 7.98 -4.07
C PHE A 165 -15.87 7.04 -4.26
N LYS A 166 -16.09 5.75 -4.01
CA LYS A 166 -15.09 4.70 -4.26
C LYS A 166 -15.18 4.20 -5.70
N VAL A 167 -14.03 4.05 -6.36
CA VAL A 167 -13.96 3.43 -7.70
C VAL A 167 -13.46 2.00 -7.56
N GLU A 168 -14.33 1.03 -7.83
CA GLU A 168 -14.02 -0.40 -7.71
C GLU A 168 -13.64 -0.95 -9.09
N ILE A 169 -12.42 -1.44 -9.24
CA ILE A 169 -11.87 -2.02 -10.49
C ILE A 169 -12.08 -3.54 -10.51
N GLY A 170 -12.13 -4.17 -9.34
CA GLY A 170 -12.20 -5.63 -9.22
C GLY A 170 -10.83 -6.26 -9.43
N ASP A 171 -10.70 -7.16 -10.40
CA ASP A 171 -9.43 -7.76 -10.82
C ASP A 171 -8.54 -6.83 -11.66
N LEU A 172 -7.32 -7.27 -11.92
CA LEU A 172 -6.32 -6.56 -12.74
C LEU A 172 -6.39 -6.94 -14.22
N GLU A 173 -7.48 -7.56 -14.69
CA GLU A 173 -7.68 -7.88 -16.10
C GLU A 173 -8.36 -6.70 -16.82
N ASN A 174 -8.21 -6.65 -18.16
CA ASN A 174 -8.87 -5.67 -19.02
C ASN A 174 -8.70 -4.19 -18.58
N ILE A 175 -7.56 -3.85 -17.98
CA ILE A 175 -7.30 -2.53 -17.37
C ILE A 175 -7.61 -1.38 -18.34
N ASP A 176 -7.24 -1.49 -19.62
CA ASP A 176 -7.45 -0.43 -20.60
C ASP A 176 -8.94 -0.11 -20.79
N LEU A 177 -9.78 -1.14 -20.83
CA LEU A 177 -11.23 -0.99 -20.95
C LEU A 177 -11.81 -0.36 -19.69
N LYS A 178 -11.35 -0.77 -18.51
CA LYS A 178 -11.84 -0.23 -17.22
C LYS A 178 -11.48 1.27 -17.07
N VAL A 179 -10.24 1.64 -17.36
CA VAL A 179 -9.79 3.05 -17.32
C VAL A 179 -10.56 3.89 -18.36
N LYS A 180 -10.77 3.37 -19.57
CA LYS A 180 -11.59 4.05 -20.60
C LYS A 180 -13.05 4.18 -20.18
N GLY A 181 -13.63 3.14 -19.58
CA GLY A 181 -14.98 3.13 -19.04
C GLY A 181 -15.17 4.21 -17.97
N PHE A 182 -14.22 4.33 -17.04
CA PHE A 182 -14.25 5.38 -16.04
C PHE A 182 -14.31 6.78 -16.65
N LYS A 183 -13.44 7.07 -17.64
CA LYS A 183 -13.47 8.37 -18.33
C LYS A 183 -14.80 8.64 -19.03
N ALA A 184 -15.38 7.62 -19.66
CA ALA A 184 -16.69 7.74 -20.27
C ALA A 184 -17.78 8.08 -19.24
N PHE A 185 -17.71 7.49 -18.04
CA PHE A 185 -18.60 7.83 -16.93
C PHE A 185 -18.41 9.27 -16.47
N VAL A 186 -17.17 9.71 -16.25
CA VAL A 186 -16.87 11.10 -15.85
C VAL A 186 -17.44 12.08 -16.87
N ASN A 187 -17.10 11.90 -18.16
CA ASN A 187 -17.51 12.82 -19.23
C ASN A 187 -19.03 12.87 -19.43
N LYS A 188 -19.73 11.75 -19.25
CA LYS A 188 -21.16 11.66 -19.53
C LYS A 188 -22.03 12.04 -18.34
N TYR A 189 -21.59 11.76 -17.11
CA TYR A 189 -22.42 11.92 -15.92
C TYR A 189 -21.88 12.98 -14.96
N LEU A 190 -20.59 12.96 -14.62
CA LEU A 190 -20.03 13.90 -13.62
C LEU A 190 -19.89 15.34 -14.13
N VAL A 191 -20.01 15.57 -15.43
CA VAL A 191 -20.11 16.92 -16.01
C VAL A 191 -21.44 17.60 -15.65
N TYR A 192 -22.52 16.82 -15.53
CA TYR A 192 -23.88 17.35 -15.36
C TYR A 192 -24.49 17.03 -13.99
N GLN A 193 -23.90 16.09 -13.25
CA GLN A 193 -24.41 15.60 -11.98
C GLN A 193 -23.35 15.75 -10.89
N SER A 194 -23.80 16.04 -9.67
CA SER A 194 -22.89 16.12 -8.53
C SER A 194 -22.21 14.76 -8.27
N PRO A 195 -20.88 14.73 -8.08
CA PRO A 195 -20.15 13.55 -7.61
C PRO A 195 -20.73 12.95 -6.32
N GLU A 196 -21.27 13.78 -5.43
CA GLU A 196 -21.84 13.38 -4.14
C GLU A 196 -23.10 12.52 -4.27
N LYS A 197 -23.73 12.53 -5.45
CA LYS A 197 -24.85 11.65 -5.79
C LYS A 197 -24.47 10.17 -5.71
N TYR A 198 -23.19 9.85 -5.86
CA TYR A 198 -22.68 8.50 -5.91
C TYR A 198 -21.90 8.15 -4.65
N ARG A 199 -22.05 6.92 -4.19
CA ARG A 199 -21.22 6.34 -3.12
C ARG A 199 -20.13 5.42 -3.67
N LYS A 200 -20.45 4.69 -4.75
CA LYS A 200 -19.54 3.73 -5.39
C LYS A 200 -19.77 3.70 -6.90
N VAL A 201 -18.68 3.60 -7.66
CA VAL A 201 -18.67 3.35 -9.10
C VAL A 201 -17.88 2.07 -9.34
N SER A 202 -18.53 1.02 -9.83
CA SER A 202 -17.91 -0.28 -10.08
C SER A 202 -17.70 -0.50 -11.57
N LEU A 203 -16.45 -0.77 -11.92
CA LEU A 203 -15.94 -1.07 -13.26
C LEU A 203 -15.50 -2.55 -13.37
N LYS A 204 -15.86 -3.36 -12.37
CA LYS A 204 -15.51 -4.79 -12.28
C LYS A 204 -16.20 -5.64 -13.36
N TYR A 205 -17.33 -5.17 -13.88
CA TYR A 205 -18.13 -5.93 -14.82
C TYR A 205 -17.80 -5.52 -16.25
N ASP A 206 -17.68 -6.51 -17.14
CA ASP A 206 -17.40 -6.26 -18.54
C ASP A 206 -18.54 -5.47 -19.19
N ASN A 207 -18.15 -4.47 -20.00
CA ASN A 207 -19.07 -3.64 -20.80
C ASN A 207 -20.16 -2.88 -20.02
N GLN A 208 -20.10 -2.82 -18.69
CA GLN A 208 -21.09 -2.13 -17.88
C GLN A 208 -20.46 -1.40 -16.69
N ILE A 209 -21.01 -0.24 -16.36
CA ILE A 209 -20.60 0.56 -15.19
C ILE A 209 -21.75 0.54 -14.20
N VAL A 210 -21.52 -0.01 -13.02
CA VAL A 210 -22.55 -0.14 -11.98
C VAL A 210 -22.30 0.92 -10.92
N THR A 211 -23.26 1.82 -10.73
CA THR A 211 -23.16 2.85 -9.70
C THR A 211 -24.05 2.52 -8.51
N THR A 212 -23.59 2.87 -7.32
CA THR A 212 -24.38 2.83 -6.08
C THR A 212 -24.64 4.27 -5.67
N LEU A 213 -25.91 4.64 -5.58
CA LEU A 213 -26.34 5.96 -5.14
C LEU A 213 -26.00 6.20 -3.67
N ASN A 214 -25.68 7.45 -3.35
CA ASN A 214 -25.50 7.91 -2.00
C ASN A 214 -26.88 8.08 -1.33
N PRO A 215 -27.17 7.40 -0.21
CA PRO A 215 -28.44 7.54 0.50
C PRO A 215 -28.64 8.91 1.15
N ASP A 216 -27.57 9.65 1.40
CA ASP A 216 -27.63 10.94 2.10
C ASP A 216 -27.79 12.13 1.13
N TYR A 217 -27.98 11.86 -0.15
CA TYR A 217 -28.17 12.87 -1.19
C TYR A 217 -29.66 13.00 -1.53
N GLU A 218 -30.24 14.18 -1.31
CA GLU A 218 -31.70 14.41 -1.31
C GLU A 218 -32.41 13.92 -2.58
N GLU A 219 -31.81 14.09 -3.77
CA GLU A 219 -32.42 13.64 -5.03
C GLU A 219 -32.54 12.11 -5.17
N ASN A 220 -31.81 11.34 -4.35
CA ASN A 220 -31.77 9.89 -4.46
C ASN A 220 -32.87 9.18 -3.65
N ASP A 221 -33.54 9.87 -2.72
CA ASP A 221 -34.48 9.26 -1.77
C ASP A 221 -35.60 8.48 -2.46
N SER A 222 -36.21 9.11 -3.47
CA SER A 222 -37.31 8.51 -4.24
C SER A 222 -36.83 7.25 -4.99
N ILE A 223 -35.67 7.31 -5.64
CA ILE A 223 -35.12 6.20 -6.44
C ILE A 223 -34.72 5.03 -5.54
N ILE A 224 -34.06 5.31 -4.42
CA ILE A 224 -33.63 4.28 -3.46
C ILE A 224 -34.84 3.58 -2.83
N SER A 225 -35.89 4.33 -2.50
CA SER A 225 -37.12 3.76 -1.92
C SER A 225 -37.82 2.79 -2.88
N VAL A 226 -37.92 3.14 -4.16
CA VAL A 226 -38.50 2.29 -5.21
C VAL A 226 -37.62 1.06 -5.43
N GLY A 227 -36.31 1.24 -5.56
CA GLY A 227 -35.38 0.12 -5.73
C GLY A 227 -35.45 -0.90 -4.60
N LYS A 228 -35.51 -0.46 -3.34
CA LYS A 228 -35.68 -1.35 -2.18
C LYS A 228 -36.99 -2.15 -2.23
N LYS A 229 -38.09 -1.52 -2.64
CA LYS A 229 -39.40 -2.19 -2.78
C LYS A 229 -39.38 -3.24 -3.90
N GLU A 230 -38.73 -2.96 -5.03
CA GLU A 230 -38.60 -3.90 -6.14
C GLU A 230 -37.67 -5.08 -5.79
N LEU A 231 -36.52 -4.83 -5.14
CA LEU A 231 -35.65 -5.89 -4.64
C LEU A 231 -36.34 -6.81 -3.64
N ALA A 232 -37.23 -6.28 -2.79
CA ALA A 232 -37.99 -7.06 -1.82
C ALA A 232 -39.05 -7.98 -2.47
N LYS A 233 -39.46 -7.68 -3.72
CA LYS A 233 -40.40 -8.50 -4.50
C LYS A 233 -39.71 -9.63 -5.27
N LEU A 234 -38.38 -9.69 -5.30
CA LEU A 234 -37.64 -10.76 -5.98
C LEU A 234 -37.82 -12.11 -5.25
N PRO A 235 -38.10 -13.20 -5.99
CA PRO A 235 -38.54 -14.49 -5.43
C PRO A 235 -37.52 -15.16 -4.46
N VAL A 236 -36.23 -14.80 -4.54
CA VAL A 236 -35.15 -15.39 -3.73
C VAL A 236 -35.25 -15.02 -2.23
N ILE A 237 -35.89 -13.90 -1.88
CA ILE A 237 -36.02 -13.45 -0.48
C ILE A 237 -37.30 -14.02 0.17
N ALA A 238 -38.34 -14.30 -0.63
CA ALA A 238 -39.59 -14.90 -0.16
C ALA A 238 -39.37 -16.34 0.36
N GLU A 239 -38.55 -17.14 -0.31
CA GLU A 239 -38.24 -18.52 0.12
C GLU A 239 -37.45 -18.59 1.43
N LYS A 240 -36.67 -17.55 1.76
CA LYS A 240 -35.90 -17.48 3.01
C LYS A 240 -36.77 -17.13 4.22
N LYS A 241 -37.90 -16.43 4.00
CA LYS A 241 -38.93 -16.20 5.03
C LYS A 241 -39.77 -17.45 5.29
N GLU A 242 -40.18 -18.19 4.25
CA GLU A 242 -40.92 -19.45 4.42
C GLU A 242 -40.10 -20.54 5.15
N LYS A 243 -38.78 -20.62 4.92
CA LYS A 243 -37.92 -21.58 5.64
C LYS A 243 -37.65 -21.20 7.10
N ALA A 244 -37.86 -19.94 7.49
CA ALA A 244 -37.75 -19.50 8.89
C ALA A 244 -39.04 -19.80 9.68
N GLU A 245 -40.21 -19.76 9.03
CA GLU A 245 -41.51 -20.03 9.68
C GLU A 245 -41.82 -21.53 9.84
N LYS A 246 -41.19 -22.42 9.06
CA LYS A 246 -41.35 -23.89 9.20
C LYS A 246 -40.51 -24.56 10.30
N LYS A 247 -39.76 -23.82 11.12
CA LYS A 247 -38.97 -24.39 12.25
C LYS A 247 -39.63 -24.30 13.62
N THR A 248 -40.88 -23.85 13.72
CA THR A 248 -41.57 -23.64 15.02
C THR A 248 -42.63 -24.69 15.36
N SER A 249 -42.68 -25.85 14.69
CA SER A 249 -43.73 -26.85 14.93
C SER A 249 -43.27 -28.31 14.98
N VAL A 250 -42.17 -28.64 15.69
CA VAL A 250 -41.98 -30.00 16.24
C VAL A 250 -41.14 -29.95 17.51
N ALA A 251 -41.78 -29.87 18.69
CA ALA A 251 -41.21 -30.30 19.97
C ALA A 251 -42.27 -30.38 21.09
N THR A 252 -43.10 -31.42 21.06
CA THR A 252 -43.73 -32.00 22.25
C THR A 252 -43.55 -33.51 22.06
N ILE A 253 -42.74 -34.23 22.85
CA ILE A 253 -43.09 -34.83 24.15
C ILE A 253 -41.80 -35.36 24.84
N SER A 254 -41.51 -34.92 26.07
CA SER A 254 -41.28 -35.78 27.26
C SER A 254 -40.56 -35.00 28.38
N ALA A 255 -41.34 -34.61 29.39
CA ALA A 255 -40.83 -34.05 30.65
C ALA A 255 -40.87 -35.13 31.74
N LYS A 256 -39.76 -35.22 32.47
CA LYS A 256 -39.41 -36.14 33.57
C LYS A 256 -40.37 -36.14 34.76
N GLN A 257 -40.57 -37.33 35.34
CA GLN A 257 -40.91 -37.50 36.76
C GLN A 257 -39.65 -37.49 37.66
N LYS A 258 -39.77 -36.74 38.76
CA LYS A 258 -39.29 -36.96 40.15
C LYS A 258 -37.85 -37.45 40.45
N ASN A 259 -37.10 -36.53 41.09
CA ASN A 259 -36.54 -36.59 42.46
C ASN A 259 -35.39 -37.55 42.89
N VAL A 260 -34.57 -37.02 43.81
CA VAL A 260 -33.66 -37.62 44.83
C VAL A 260 -32.17 -37.93 44.48
N VAL A 261 -31.24 -37.21 45.16
CA VAL A 261 -30.21 -37.69 46.14
C VAL A 261 -28.93 -36.83 46.12
N LYS A 262 -28.56 -36.32 47.31
CA LYS A 262 -27.28 -35.70 47.72
C LYS A 262 -26.21 -36.75 48.10
N LYS A 263 -24.93 -36.49 47.76
CA LYS A 263 -23.65 -36.70 48.52
C LYS A 263 -22.51 -36.91 47.48
N ALA A 264 -21.26 -36.46 47.63
CA ALA A 264 -20.48 -36.09 48.81
C ALA A 264 -19.38 -35.06 48.48
N LYS A 265 -18.89 -34.45 49.57
CA LYS A 265 -17.77 -33.50 49.74
C LYS A 265 -16.41 -33.95 49.15
N LYS A 266 -15.58 -32.99 48.77
CA LYS A 266 -14.30 -32.75 49.48
C LYS A 266 -13.81 -31.30 49.32
N ASN A 267 -13.47 -30.70 50.46
CA ASN A 267 -12.88 -29.38 50.66
C ASN A 267 -11.36 -29.42 50.43
N THR A 268 -10.79 -28.25 50.06
CA THR A 268 -9.62 -27.54 50.63
C THR A 268 -9.43 -26.28 49.78
N ALA A 269 -9.69 -25.02 50.19
CA ALA A 269 -9.26 -24.20 51.34
C ALA A 269 -7.78 -23.79 51.31
N ALA A 270 -7.53 -22.53 50.93
CA ALA A 270 -6.52 -21.55 51.41
C ALA A 270 -6.40 -20.43 50.34
N GLU A 271 -6.96 -19.23 50.52
CA GLU A 271 -6.39 -18.02 51.18
C GLU A 271 -5.24 -17.37 50.39
N GLY A 272 -5.17 -16.06 50.09
CA GLY A 272 -5.97 -14.85 50.39
C GLY A 272 -5.81 -13.80 49.26
N LYS A 273 -6.80 -12.95 48.94
CA LYS A 273 -7.13 -11.59 49.50
C LYS A 273 -5.93 -10.64 49.55
N SER A 274 -5.90 -9.51 48.84
CA SER A 274 -6.68 -8.25 49.04
C SER A 274 -6.75 -7.41 47.73
N GLU A 275 -7.91 -6.87 47.28
CA GLU A 275 -8.54 -5.55 47.56
C GLU A 275 -7.58 -4.33 47.45
N LYS A 276 -7.88 -3.14 46.88
CA LYS A 276 -9.06 -2.48 46.27
C LYS A 276 -8.58 -1.17 45.56
N LYS A 277 -9.36 -0.73 44.55
CA LYS A 277 -9.64 0.63 44.00
C LYS A 277 -8.89 1.87 44.54
N ALA A 278 -8.50 2.79 43.65
CA ALA A 278 -9.25 4.05 43.38
C ALA A 278 -8.59 4.92 42.28
N ALA A 279 -9.44 5.71 41.61
CA ALA A 279 -9.18 6.68 40.56
C ALA A 279 -8.48 7.96 41.06
N ILE A 280 -7.89 8.77 40.15
CA ILE A 280 -7.84 10.24 40.19
C ILE A 280 -7.50 10.77 38.77
N THR A 281 -8.29 11.74 38.31
CA THR A 281 -8.08 12.63 37.14
C THR A 281 -7.43 13.98 37.57
N PRO A 282 -6.91 14.80 36.64
CA PRO A 282 -5.75 15.67 36.87
C PRO A 282 -6.08 17.11 37.29
N LYS A 283 -5.09 17.83 37.83
CA LYS A 283 -5.09 19.30 37.86
C LYS A 283 -3.68 19.92 37.76
N LYS A 284 -3.72 21.16 37.28
CA LYS A 284 -2.73 22.03 36.65
C LYS A 284 -2.40 23.22 37.58
N SER A 285 -1.17 23.74 37.57
CA SER A 285 -0.80 25.17 37.79
C SER A 285 0.74 25.30 37.88
N GLU A 286 1.44 25.96 36.95
CA GLU A 286 1.69 27.42 36.82
C GLU A 286 2.64 28.04 37.86
N THR A 287 3.72 28.71 37.41
CA THR A 287 3.99 30.17 37.60
C THR A 287 5.30 30.64 36.90
N LYS A 288 5.22 31.61 35.94
CA LYS A 288 5.67 33.05 35.95
C LYS A 288 7.20 33.30 35.91
N LYS A 289 7.81 33.92 34.88
CA LYS A 289 7.82 35.33 34.33
C LYS A 289 8.77 36.33 35.03
N LYS A 290 9.73 36.91 34.27
CA LYS A 290 10.28 38.31 34.22
C LYS A 290 11.30 38.38 33.04
N ALA A 291 11.15 39.16 31.94
CA ALA A 291 11.37 40.61 31.70
C ALA A 291 12.79 41.08 32.10
N THR A 292 13.63 41.86 31.37
CA THR A 292 13.65 42.69 30.12
C THR A 292 15.16 43.04 29.88
N VAL A 293 15.66 43.49 28.72
CA VAL A 293 15.93 44.90 28.30
C VAL A 293 16.71 44.92 26.95
N LYS A 294 16.51 46.00 26.15
CA LYS A 294 17.07 46.38 24.83
C LYS A 294 18.54 46.88 24.83
N VAL A 295 19.02 47.18 23.60
CA VAL A 295 20.12 48.08 23.09
C VAL A 295 21.15 47.20 22.36
N GLU A 296 21.52 47.39 21.09
CA GLU A 296 21.61 48.54 20.18
C GLU A 296 21.28 48.09 18.74
#